data_AF-A0A8J2VH50-F1
#
_entry.id   AF-A0A8J2VH50-F1
#
_cell.length_a   1.000
_cell.length_b   1.000
_cell.length_c   1.000
_cell.angle_alpha   90.00
_cell.angle_beta   90.00
_cell.angle_gamma   90.00
#
_symmetry.space_group_name_H-M   'P 1'
#
loop_
_entity.id
_entity.type
_entity.pdbx_description
1 polymer ?
#
loop_
_entity_poly.entity_id
_entity_poly.type
_entity_poly.pdbx_seq_one_letter_code
_entity_poly.pdbx_strand_id
1 'polypeptide(L)' 'MTPFLKDVVEDMDTFYHKLKEKGVTISEPVHTTSYGWKMFGVEDPDGYVLMFANQEVE' A
#
# COMPACT_ATOMS: atom_id res chain seq x y z
N MET A 1 4.23 -30.55 -2.24
CA MET A 1 5.05 -29.37 -2.52
C MET A 1 4.13 -28.33 -3.13
N THR A 2 3.55 -27.49 -2.27
CA THR A 2 2.62 -26.43 -2.68
C THR A 2 3.44 -25.25 -3.17
N PRO A 3 3.26 -24.74 -4.40
CA PRO A 3 3.98 -23.54 -4.82
C PRO A 3 3.45 -22.38 -3.98
N PHE A 4 4.31 -21.84 -3.12
CA PHE A 4 4.01 -20.60 -2.43
C PHE A 4 3.90 -19.50 -3.49
N LEU A 5 2.82 -18.74 -3.39
CA LEU A 5 2.46 -17.57 -4.18
C LEU A 5 3.46 -16.41 -3.94
N LYS A 6 4.76 -16.67 -4.05
CA LYS A 6 5.81 -15.69 -3.72
C LYS A 6 6.01 -14.65 -4.83
N ASP A 7 5.59 -14.97 -6.05
CA ASP A 7 5.78 -14.11 -7.23
C ASP A 7 4.66 -13.08 -7.43
N VAL A 8 3.60 -13.07 -6.60
CA VAL A 8 2.48 -12.12 -6.73
C VAL A 8 2.27 -11.31 -5.45
N VAL A 9 3.33 -11.05 -4.69
CA VAL A 9 3.30 -10.00 -3.67
C VAL A 9 3.84 -8.75 -4.34
N GLU A 10 2.92 -7.92 -4.84
CA GLU A 10 3.24 -6.59 -5.32
C GLU A 10 3.83 -5.76 -4.18
N ASP A 11 4.97 -5.11 -4.42
CA ASP A 11 5.54 -4.20 -3.44
C ASP A 11 4.66 -2.95 -3.27
N MET A 12 4.79 -2.30 -2.12
CA MET A 12 3.85 -1.26 -1.71
C MET A 12 3.92 0.00 -2.58
N ASP A 13 5.10 0.34 -3.12
CA ASP A 13 5.24 1.47 -4.02
C ASP A 13 4.53 1.20 -5.34
N THR A 14 4.69 0.00 -5.89
CA THR A 14 4.02 -0.42 -7.12
C THR A 14 2.50 -0.37 -6.95
N PHE A 15 1.97 -0.88 -5.83
CA PHE A 15 0.54 -0.80 -5.55
C PHE A 15 0.05 0.66 -5.40
N TYR A 16 0.79 1.48 -4.65
CA TYR A 16 0.51 2.91 -4.49
C TYR A 16 0.47 3.65 -5.83
N HIS A 17 1.45 3.43 -6.70
CA HIS A 17 1.50 4.03 -8.03
C HIS A 17 0.32 3.60 -8.92
N LYS A 18 -0.04 2.31 -8.91
CA LYS A 18 -1.20 1.81 -9.66
C LYS A 18 -2.51 2.45 -9.20
N LEU A 19 -2.69 2.65 -7.90
CA LEU A 19 -3.89 3.33 -7.38
C LEU A 19 -3.94 4.79 -7.86
N LYS A 20 -2.81 5.49 -7.79
CA LYS A 20 -2.70 6.87 -8.27
C LYS A 20 -2.97 7.00 -9.78
N GLU A 21 -2.44 6.09 -10.60
CA GLU A 21 -2.69 6.04 -12.05
C GLU A 21 -4.16 5.78 -12.38
N LYS A 22 -4.86 5.03 -11.52
CA LYS A 22 -6.30 4.78 -11.63
C LYS A 22 -7.17 5.95 -11.14
N GLY A 23 -6.57 7.04 -10.67
CA GLY A 23 -7.28 8.21 -10.18
C GLY A 23 -7.89 8.03 -8.78
N VAL A 24 -7.41 7.07 -7.99
CA VAL A 24 -7.81 6.91 -6.59
C VAL A 24 -7.29 8.10 -5.78
N THR A 25 -8.14 8.65 -4.91
CA THR A 25 -7.78 9.74 -4.01
C THR A 25 -6.82 9.23 -2.93
N ILE A 26 -5.60 9.77 -2.91
CA ILE A 26 -4.63 9.51 -1.84
C ILE A 26 -4.95 10.45 -0.67
N SER A 27 -5.43 9.92 0.45
CA SER A 27 -5.70 10.70 1.66
C SER A 27 -4.42 10.97 2.46
N GLU A 28 -3.48 10.01 2.45
CA GLU A 28 -2.18 10.12 3.09
C GLU A 28 -1.08 9.60 2.15
N PRO A 29 -0.08 10.42 1.79
CA PRO A 29 1.04 9.99 0.96
C PRO A 29 1.82 8.84 1.59
N VAL A 30 2.46 8.04 0.73
CA VAL A 30 3.37 6.99 1.20
C VAL A 30 4.50 7.58 2.04
N HIS A 31 4.70 7.04 3.23
CA HIS A 31 5.74 7.45 4.16
C HIS A 31 6.20 6.27 5.03
N THR A 32 7.37 6.41 5.63
CA THR A 32 7.89 5.48 6.64
C THR A 32 7.69 6.08 8.02
N THR A 33 7.04 5.33 8.90
CA THR A 33 6.81 5.68 10.30
C THR A 33 8.10 5.54 11.12
N SER A 34 8.13 6.19 12.29
CA SER A 34 9.28 6.13 13.21
C SER A 34 9.57 4.73 13.76
N TYR A 35 8.62 3.81 13.68
CA TYR A 35 8.72 2.42 14.12
C TYR A 35 8.87 1.43 12.95
N GLY A 36 9.30 1.91 11.77
CA GLY A 36 9.79 1.07 10.67
C GLY A 36 8.72 0.49 9.74
N TRP A 37 7.47 0.94 9.85
CA TRP A 37 6.43 0.56 8.89
C TRP A 37 6.37 1.57 7.76
N LYS A 38 6.25 1.09 6.53
CA LYS A 38 5.89 1.93 5.39
C LYS A 38 4.38 1.83 5.18
N MET A 39 3.73 2.96 4.94
CA MET A 39 2.27 3.01 4.87
C MET A 39 1.76 4.17 4.02
N PHE A 40 0.52 4.06 3.54
CA PHE A 40 -0.22 5.12 2.87
C PHE A 40 -1.73 4.94 3.07
N GLY A 41 -2.49 6.01 2.82
CA GLY A 41 -3.94 6.03 2.94
C GLY A 41 -4.61 6.41 1.62
N VAL A 42 -5.77 5.80 1.35
CA VAL A 42 -6.66 6.20 0.25
C VAL A 42 -8.07 6.44 0.73
N GLU A 43 -8.81 7.26 0.01
CA GLU A 43 -10.23 7.51 0.25
C GLU A 43 -11.07 6.77 -0.79
N ASP A 44 -12.09 6.04 -0.34
CA ASP A 44 -13.10 5.44 -1.22
C ASP A 44 -14.18 6.47 -1.62
N PRO A 45 -15.05 6.17 -2.60
CA PRO A 45 -16.08 7.11 -3.04
C PRO A 45 -17.12 7.48 -1.97
N ASP A 46 -17.23 6.69 -0.90
CA ASP A 46 -18.15 6.94 0.21
C ASP A 46 -17.48 7.79 1.33
N GLY A 47 -16.20 8.15 1.15
CA GLY A 47 -15.42 8.99 2.08
C GLY A 47 -14.71 8.21 3.18
N TYR A 48 -14.65 6.87 3.13
CA TYR A 48 -13.89 6.07 4.09
C TYR A 48 -12.42 6.02 3.74
N VAL A 49 -11.57 6.08 4.75
CA VAL A 49 -10.12 5.95 4.60
C VAL A 49 -9.68 4.51 4.81
N LEU A 50 -9.00 3.95 3.80
CA LEU A 50 -8.36 2.64 3.84
C LEU A 50 -6.85 2.82 3.98
N MET A 51 -6.27 2.23 5.03
CA MET A 51 -4.84 2.28 5.32
C MET A 51 -4.16 1.00 4.88
N PHE A 52 -3.07 1.14 4.12
CA PHE A 52 -2.19 0.05 3.74
C PHE A 52 -0.85 0.23 4.45
N ALA A 53 -0.36 -0.82 5.10
CA ALA A 53 0.90 -0.81 5.80
C ALA A 53 1.63 -2.13 5.59
N ASN A 54 2.93 -2.04 5.35
CA ASN A 54 3.84 -3.18 5.33
C ASN A 54 5.00 -2.88 6.27
N GLN A 55 5.44 -3.92 6.99
CA GLN A 55 6.70 -3.90 7.72
C GLN A 55 7.77 -4.39 6.74
N GLU A 56 8.63 -3.48 6.27
CA GLU A 56 9.81 -3.90 5.52
C GLU A 56 10.74 -4.56 6.54
N VAL A 57 10.70 -5.89 6.59
CA VAL A 57 11.63 -6.67 7.40
C VAL A 57 12.90 -6.81 6.56
N GLU A 58 13.98 -6.12 6.95
CA GLU A 58 15.33 -6.34 6.40
C GLU A 58 15.79 -7.81 6.58
#